data_AF-A0A8S3ITU0-F1
#
_entry.id   AF-A0A8S3ITU0-F1
#
_cell.length_a   1.000
_cell.length_b   1.000
_cell.length_c   1.000
_cell.angle_alpha   90.00
_cell.angle_beta   90.00
_cell.angle_gamma   90.00
#
_symmetry.space_group_name_H-M   'P 1'
#
loop_
_entity.id
_entity.type
_entity.pdbx_description
1 polymer ?
#
loop_
_entity_poly.entity_id
_entity_poly.type
_entity_poly.pdbx_seq_one_letter_code
_entity_poly.pdbx_strand_id
1 'polypeptide(L)' 'FFSELTQIVTDVVSDPTLPRTTDHPCPKCHSSDAVFFQAQSARSEDRMTLYYVCRNQHCLHRWTE' A
#
# COMPACT_ATOMS: atom_id res chain seq x y z
N PHE A 1 19.37 -10.42 6.78
CA PHE A 1 18.15 -10.48 7.60
C PHE A 1 17.20 -9.32 7.26
N PHE A 2 16.84 -9.15 5.98
CA PHE A 2 16.04 -8.00 5.54
C PHE A 2 15.06 -8.48 4.45
N SER A 3 14.06 -9.29 4.81
CA SER A 3 13.11 -9.74 3.78
C SER A 3 11.70 -10.12 4.22
N GLU A 4 11.28 -9.82 5.45
CA GLU A 4 9.87 -10.09 5.80
C GLU A 4 8.97 -8.92 5.39
N LEU A 5 9.45 -7.67 5.54
CA LEU A 5 8.68 -6.48 5.16
C LEU A 5 8.69 -6.19 3.66
N THR A 6 9.74 -6.60 2.93
CA THR A 6 9.79 -6.47 1.47
C THR A 6 8.86 -7.45 0.80
N GLN A 7 8.74 -8.67 1.33
CA GLN A 7 7.93 -9.73 0.76
C GLN A 7 6.44 -9.37 0.75
N ILE A 8 5.95 -8.76 1.83
CA ILE A 8 4.55 -8.30 1.91
C ILE A 8 4.28 -7.22 0.86
N VAL A 9 5.22 -6.29 0.65
CA VAL A 9 5.02 -5.25 -0.35
C VAL A 9 5.13 -5.81 -1.76
N THR A 10 6.06 -6.73 -2.03
CA THR A 10 6.14 -7.38 -3.34
C THR A 10 4.90 -8.17 -3.67
N ASP A 11 4.28 -8.82 -2.69
CA ASP A 11 3.04 -9.58 -2.88
C ASP A 11 1.87 -8.64 -3.22
N VAL A 12 1.68 -7.58 -2.42
CA VAL A 12 0.64 -6.55 -2.66
C VAL A 12 0.88 -5.79 -3.98
N VAL A 13 2.14 -5.56 -4.36
CA VAL A 13 2.50 -4.91 -5.63
C VAL A 13 2.31 -5.85 -6.81
N SER A 14 2.61 -7.13 -6.65
CA SER A 14 2.51 -8.12 -7.71
C SER A 14 1.11 -8.69 -7.87
N ASP A 15 0.23 -8.50 -6.89
CA ASP A 15 -1.15 -8.97 -6.95
C ASP A 15 -1.97 -8.10 -7.92
N PRO A 16 -2.42 -8.66 -9.06
CA PRO A 16 -3.18 -7.91 -10.05
C PRO A 16 -4.66 -7.76 -9.67
N THR A 17 -5.10 -8.37 -8.56
CA THR A 17 -6.48 -8.29 -8.07
C THR A 17 -6.71 -7.07 -7.19
N LEU A 18 -5.63 -6.45 -6.69
CA LEU A 18 -5.69 -5.23 -5.91
C LEU A 18 -5.84 -3.98 -6.79
N PRO A 19 -6.72 -3.04 -6.42
CA PRO A 19 -6.93 -1.81 -7.17
C PRO A 19 -5.72 -0.88 -7.03
N ARG A 20 -5.27 -0.38 -8.18
CA ARG A 20 -4.19 0.62 -8.28
C ARG A 20 -4.80 2.00 -8.37
N THR A 21 -4.17 2.96 -7.70
CA THR A 21 -4.52 4.38 -7.81
C THR A 21 -3.33 5.17 -8.32
N THR A 22 -3.62 6.09 -9.24
CA THR A 22 -2.68 7.12 -9.70
C THR A 22 -2.98 8.51 -9.13
N ASP A 23 -4.06 8.61 -8.36
CA ASP A 23 -4.57 9.86 -7.79
C ASP A 23 -3.79 10.28 -6.53
N HIS A 24 -3.28 9.31 -5.78
CA HIS A 24 -2.49 9.53 -4.57
C HIS A 24 -1.01 9.20 -4.80
N PRO A 25 -0.18 10.19 -5.19
CA PRO A 25 1.24 9.96 -5.37
C PRO A 25 1.93 9.68 -4.04
N CYS A 26 2.99 8.88 -4.09
CA CYS A 26 3.79 8.58 -2.91
C CYS A 26 4.51 9.85 -2.39
N PRO A 27 4.37 10.24 -1.11
CA PRO A 27 5.03 11.43 -0.56
C PRO A 27 6.56 11.35 -0.53
N LYS A 28 7.13 10.15 -0.68
CA LYS A 28 8.59 9.92 -0.70
C LYS A 28 9.19 10.03 -2.09
N CYS A 29 8.62 9.34 -3.06
CA CYS A 29 9.19 9.24 -4.41
C CYS A 29 8.36 9.94 -5.50
N HIS A 30 7.21 10.53 -5.14
CA HIS A 30 6.27 11.20 -6.04
C HIS A 30 5.81 10.33 -7.21
N SER A 31 5.92 9.00 -7.09
CA SER A 31 5.40 8.09 -8.09
C SER A 31 3.89 8.02 -7.98
N SER A 32 3.21 8.21 -9.10
CA SER A 32 1.76 8.00 -9.27
C SER A 32 1.39 6.51 -9.29
N ASP A 33 2.27 5.62 -8.86
CA ASP A 33 2.04 4.18 -8.86
C ASP A 33 1.91 3.69 -7.42
N ALA A 34 0.68 3.74 -6.90
CA ALA A 34 0.33 3.22 -5.60
C ALA A 34 -0.81 2.20 -5.71
N VAL A 35 -0.81 1.23 -4.81
CA VAL A 35 -1.93 0.32 -4.57
C VAL A 35 -2.63 0.76 -3.30
N PHE A 36 -3.95 0.67 -3.29
CA PHE A 36 -4.74 0.98 -2.12
C PHE A 36 -5.67 -0.18 -1.77
N PHE A 37 -5.90 -0.40 -0.49
CA PHE A 37 -6.87 -1.39 -0.03
C PHE A 37 -7.55 -0.93 1.25
N GLN A 38 -8.83 -1.27 1.38
CA GLN A 38 -9.60 -1.01 2.59
C GLN A 38 -9.53 -2.25 3.48
N ALA A 39 -9.00 -2.11 4.69
CA ALA A 39 -9.01 -3.19 5.68
C ALA A 39 -10.00 -2.87 6.80
N GLN A 40 -10.87 -3.83 7.12
CA GLN A 40 -11.76 -3.73 8.28
C GLN A 40 -10.98 -4.12 9.54
N SER A 41 -10.78 -3.16 10.43
CA SER A 41 -10.17 -3.41 11.74
C SER A 41 -11.18 -4.11 12.64
N ALA A 42 -11.02 -5.42 12.84
CA ALA A 42 -11.96 -6.26 13.61
C ALA A 42 -12.10 -5.88 15.11
N ARG A 43 -11.44 -4.82 15.60
CA ARG A 43 -11.25 -4.55 17.04
C ARG A 43 -11.76 -3.21 17.55
N SER A 44 -12.26 -2.30 16.74
CA SER A 44 -13.04 -1.15 17.22
C SER A 44 -13.59 -0.35 16.06
N GLU A 45 -14.92 -0.19 16.08
CA GLU A 45 -15.63 0.99 15.57
C GLU A 45 -15.44 1.29 14.07
N ASP A 46 -16.23 0.61 13.23
CA ASP A 46 -16.82 1.04 11.94
C ASP A 46 -15.97 1.83 10.91
N ARG A 47 -14.66 1.99 11.11
CA ARG A 47 -13.78 2.81 10.26
C ARG A 47 -13.04 1.91 9.30
N MET A 48 -13.58 1.80 8.09
CA MET A 48 -12.84 1.28 6.94
C MET A 48 -11.62 2.18 6.72
N THR A 49 -10.45 1.70 7.13
CA THR A 49 -9.20 2.45 6.96
C THR A 49 -8.61 2.13 5.60
N LEU A 50 -8.26 3.17 4.85
CA LEU A 50 -7.61 3.06 3.55
C LEU A 50 -6.10 3.00 3.73
N TYR A 51 -5.52 1.89 3.30
CA TYR A 51 -4.07 1.69 3.27
C TYR A 51 -3.55 1.95 1.86
N TYR A 52 -2.50 2.75 1.75
CA TYR A 52 -1.81 3.06 0.51
C TYR A 52 -0.39 2.52 0.56
N VAL A 53 0.06 1.93 -0.53
CA VAL A 53 1.42 1.40 -0.65
C VAL A 53 1.99 1.74 -2.02
N CYS A 54 3.20 2.31 -2.04
CA CYS A 54 3.91 2.63 -3.26
C CYS A 54 4.41 1.35 -3.94
N ARG A 55 4.17 1.22 -5.25
CA ARG A 55 4.66 0.09 -6.05
C ARG A 55 6.13 0.18 -6.44
N ASN A 56 6.79 1.30 -6.17
CA ASN A 56 8.19 1.47 -6.49
C ASN A 56 9.03 0.56 -5.58
N GLN A 57 9.71 -0.43 -6.15
CA GLN A 57 10.60 -1.39 -5.47
C GLN A 57 11.70 -0.70 -4.65
N HIS A 58 12.11 0.51 -5.05
CA HIS A 58 13.10 1.30 -4.34
C HIS A 58 12.53 2.11 -3.18
N CYS A 59 11.20 2.32 -3.14
CA CYS A 59 10.56 3.15 -2.13
C CYS A 59 9.71 2.32 -1.16
N LEU A 60 8.78 1.52 -1.69
CA LEU A 60 7.83 0.66 -0.95
C LEU A 60 7.21 1.37 0.26
N HIS A 61 7.00 2.69 0.13
CA HIS A 61 6.46 3.50 1.21
C HIS A 61 4.99 3.19 1.39
N ARG A 62 4.56 3.05 2.64
CA ARG A 62 3.18 2.78 3.01
C ARG A 62 2.67 3.89 3.91
N TRP A 63 1.47 4.35 3.63
CA TRP A 63 0.79 5.40 4.39
C TRP A 63 -0.71 5.10 4.43
N THR A 64 -1.41 5.74 5.36
CA THR A 64 -2.86 5.59 5.53
C THR A 64 -3.44 6.99 5.64
N GLU A 65 -4.66 7.17 5.14
CA GLU A 65 -5.49 8.36 5.44
C GLU A 65 -6.56 8.04 6.47
#